data_AF-A0A1G6PW69-F1
#
_entry.id   AF-A0A1G6PW69-F1
#
_cell.length_a   1.000
_cell.length_b   1.000
_cell.length_c   1.000
_cell.angle_alpha   90.00
_cell.angle_beta   90.00
_cell.angle_gamma   90.00
#
_symmetry.space_group_name_H-M   'P 1'
#
loop_
_entity.id
_entity.type
_entity.pdbx_description
1 polymer ?
#
loop_
_entity_poly.entity_id
_entity_poly.type
_entity_poly.pdbx_seq_one_letter_code
_entity_poly.pdbx_strand_id
1 'polypeptide(L)'
;MRFSQVGPPFARVARSTQVEDALIGRCQAWIADHYADPAPVAAMVQQSGLPQRSFQRRFKLATGMAPLEYVHTMRIEVAKHLLETSELPVAAVAAVAEEVGYDDAAFFGRLFRRQVNLTPPQYLRRFGGLRAVLSVHGNA
;
A
#
# COMPACT_ATOMS: atom_id res chain seq x y z
N MET A 1 4.56 -40.88 42.81
CA MET A 1 4.43 -39.48 43.26
C MET A 1 5.16 -38.56 42.29
N ARG A 2 4.44 -37.53 41.81
CA ARG A 2 4.86 -36.24 41.23
C ARG A 2 5.83 -36.14 40.03
N PHE A 3 5.24 -35.55 38.97
CA PHE A 3 5.83 -34.90 37.81
C PHE A 3 6.80 -33.75 38.14
N SER A 4 7.65 -33.45 37.15
CA SER A 4 8.01 -32.12 36.65
C SER A 4 9.32 -31.49 37.13
N GLN A 5 10.26 -31.34 36.18
CA GLN A 5 10.90 -30.04 35.99
C GLN A 5 11.04 -29.76 34.49
N VAL A 6 10.10 -28.96 33.99
CA VAL A 6 10.08 -28.34 32.67
C VAL A 6 10.99 -27.11 32.72
N GLY A 7 11.97 -27.03 31.82
CA GLY A 7 12.52 -25.75 31.35
C GLY A 7 11.89 -25.43 29.99
N PRO A 8 11.30 -24.24 29.77
CA PRO A 8 10.61 -23.95 28.51
C PRO A 8 11.61 -23.89 27.33
N PRO A 9 11.40 -24.66 26.24
CA PRO A 9 12.27 -24.62 25.06
C PRO A 9 12.13 -23.34 24.22
N PHE A 10 11.28 -22.40 24.63
CA PHE A 10 11.03 -21.17 23.86
C PHE A 10 12.15 -20.11 23.99
N ALA A 11 13.19 -20.36 24.79
CA ALA A 11 14.31 -19.44 24.99
C ALA A 11 15.27 -19.29 23.79
N ARG A 12 14.87 -19.71 22.58
CA ARG A 12 15.61 -19.44 21.33
C ARG A 12 14.83 -18.62 20.29
N VAL A 13 13.66 -18.10 20.62
CA VAL A 13 12.81 -17.33 19.67
C VAL A 13 13.13 -15.83 19.64
N ALA A 14 14.03 -15.33 20.49
CA ALA A 14 14.22 -13.89 20.67
C ALA A 14 15.49 -13.27 20.03
N ARG A 15 16.21 -13.99 19.15
CA ARG A 15 17.39 -13.42 18.45
C ARG A 15 17.23 -13.27 16.93
N SER A 16 16.11 -13.68 16.33
CA SER A 16 15.87 -13.57 14.88
C SER A 16 14.92 -12.43 14.48
N THR A 17 14.32 -11.72 15.44
CA THR A 17 13.34 -10.65 15.16
C THR A 17 13.97 -9.34 14.68
N GLN A 18 15.30 -9.20 14.74
CA GLN A 18 15.97 -7.92 14.44
C GLN A 18 16.64 -7.83 13.06
N VAL A 19 16.73 -8.93 12.29
CA VAL A 19 16.88 -8.81 10.83
C VAL A 19 15.45 -8.71 10.30
N GLU A 20 14.86 -7.53 10.44
CA GLU A 20 13.50 -7.19 9.99
C GLU A 20 13.21 -7.91 8.70
N ASP A 21 12.25 -8.82 8.78
CA ASP A 21 11.97 -9.88 7.83
C ASP A 21 12.40 -9.58 6.38
N ALA A 22 13.67 -9.89 6.05
CA ALA A 22 14.29 -9.37 4.83
C ALA A 22 13.56 -9.81 3.55
N LEU A 23 12.82 -10.91 3.63
CA LEU A 23 11.95 -11.38 2.56
C LEU A 23 10.72 -10.47 2.40
N ILE A 24 10.05 -10.09 3.50
CA ILE A 24 8.95 -9.13 3.44
C ILE A 24 9.46 -7.74 3.05
N GLY A 25 10.63 -7.32 3.54
CA GLY A 25 11.28 -6.08 3.13
C GLY A 25 11.53 -6.03 1.62
N ARG A 26 11.99 -7.12 1.00
CA ARG A 26 12.10 -7.22 -0.46
C ARG A 26 10.75 -7.14 -1.17
N CYS A 27 9.71 -7.78 -0.65
CA CYS A 27 8.37 -7.67 -1.22
C CYS A 27 7.81 -6.23 -1.12
N GLN A 28 8.10 -5.51 -0.03
CA GLN A 28 7.72 -4.10 0.15
C GLN A 28 8.47 -3.18 -0.82
N ALA A 29 9.76 -3.42 -1.02
CA ALA A 29 10.54 -2.69 -2.02
C ALA A 29 10.02 -2.97 -3.43
N TRP A 30 9.76 -4.24 -3.76
CA TRP A 30 9.25 -4.63 -5.07
C TRP A 30 7.88 -3.99 -5.38
N ILE A 31 6.94 -4.02 -4.43
CA ILE A 31 5.59 -3.49 -4.68
C ILE A 31 5.57 -1.97 -4.88
N ALA A 32 6.57 -1.23 -4.38
CA ALA A 32 6.67 0.22 -4.61
C ALA A 32 6.79 0.57 -6.11
N ASP A 33 7.38 -0.32 -6.91
CA ASP A 33 7.54 -0.13 -8.36
C ASP A 33 6.46 -0.87 -9.19
N HIS A 34 5.73 -1.79 -8.57
CA HIS A 34 4.80 -2.72 -9.24
C HIS A 34 3.37 -2.66 -8.68
N TYR A 35 3.02 -1.58 -7.97
CA TYR A 35 1.70 -1.46 -7.34
C TYR A 35 0.59 -1.47 -8.39
N ALA A 36 0.82 -0.97 -9.60
CA ALA A 36 -0.16 -0.88 -10.67
C ALA A 36 -0.38 -2.22 -11.41
N ASP A 37 0.53 -3.19 -11.23
CA ASP A 37 0.48 -4.47 -11.95
C ASP A 37 -0.83 -5.23 -11.71
N PRO A 38 -1.24 -6.09 -12.66
CA PRO A 38 -2.29 -7.07 -12.42
C PRO A 38 -1.88 -8.05 -11.31
N ALA A 39 -2.75 -8.21 -10.30
CA ALA A 39 -2.60 -9.17 -9.19
C ALA A 39 -1.24 -9.13 -8.43
N PRO A 40 -0.82 -7.97 -7.91
CA PRO A 40 0.50 -7.79 -7.32
C PRO A 40 0.73 -8.62 -6.05
N VAL A 41 -0.35 -8.94 -5.31
CA VAL A 41 -0.28 -9.83 -4.15
C VAL A 41 0.12 -11.25 -4.56
N ALA A 42 -0.39 -11.75 -5.69
CA ALA A 42 -0.02 -13.08 -6.18
C ALA A 42 1.46 -13.11 -6.58
N ALA A 43 1.94 -12.05 -7.24
CA ALA A 43 3.35 -11.89 -7.59
C ALA A 43 4.26 -11.89 -6.33
N MET A 44 3.90 -11.12 -5.29
CA MET A 44 4.64 -11.13 -4.03
C MET A 44 4.66 -12.52 -3.36
N VAL A 45 3.54 -13.24 -3.39
CA VAL A 45 3.47 -14.63 -2.87
C VAL A 45 4.46 -15.52 -3.63
N GLN A 46 4.49 -15.46 -4.96
CA GLN A 46 5.43 -16.24 -5.77
C GLN A 46 6.89 -15.89 -5.47
N GLN A 47 7.22 -14.60 -5.45
CA GLN A 47 8.58 -14.13 -5.15
C GLN A 47 9.05 -14.51 -3.75
N SER A 48 8.13 -14.59 -2.79
CA SER A 48 8.45 -15.00 -1.42
C SER A 48 8.80 -16.49 -1.31
N GLY A 49 8.36 -17.34 -2.24
CA GLY A 49 8.46 -18.79 -2.13
C GLY A 49 7.66 -19.40 -0.96
N LEU A 50 6.80 -18.61 -0.31
CA LEU A 50 5.97 -19.06 0.81
C LEU A 50 4.58 -19.48 0.34
N PRO A 51 3.96 -20.49 0.98
CA PRO A 51 2.53 -20.73 0.84
C PRO A 51 1.72 -19.47 1.21
N GLN A 52 0.65 -19.20 0.48
CA GLN A 52 -0.13 -17.96 0.59
C GLN A 52 -0.54 -17.60 2.03
N ARG A 53 -1.02 -18.56 2.82
CA ARG A 53 -1.41 -18.32 4.23
C ARG A 53 -0.21 -17.90 5.10
N SER A 54 0.94 -18.53 4.88
CA SER A 54 2.19 -18.20 5.58
C SER A 54 2.67 -16.81 5.20
N PHE A 55 2.64 -16.48 3.90
CA PHE A 55 2.97 -15.15 3.41
C PHE A 55 2.06 -14.08 4.03
N GLN A 56 0.73 -14.24 3.96
CA GLN A 56 -0.21 -13.25 4.51
C GLN A 56 0.01 -12.99 5.99
N ARG A 57 0.19 -14.05 6.79
CA ARG A 57 0.46 -13.93 8.23
C ARG A 57 1.77 -13.19 8.49
N ARG A 58 2.84 -13.58 7.78
CA ARG A 58 4.18 -13.04 7.95
C ARG A 58 4.25 -11.57 7.52
N PHE A 59 3.64 -11.25 6.37
CA PHE A 59 3.50 -9.88 5.86
C PHE A 59 2.74 -8.99 6.84
N LYS A 60 1.61 -9.47 7.40
CA LYS A 60 0.85 -8.71 8.40
C LYS A 60 1.63 -8.49 9.70
N LEU A 61 2.40 -9.49 10.15
CA LEU A 61 3.24 -9.33 11.34
C LEU A 61 4.36 -8.30 11.13
N ALA A 62 4.92 -8.23 9.93
CA ALA A 62 6.01 -7.31 9.60
C ALA A 62 5.52 -5.88 9.27
N THR A 63 4.37 -5.73 8.59
CA THR A 63 3.88 -4.44 8.07
C THR A 63 2.68 -3.86 8.83
N GLY A 64 2.04 -4.65 9.70
CA GLY A 64 0.77 -4.31 10.34
C GLY A 64 -0.46 -4.49 9.45
N MET A 65 -0.30 -4.67 8.13
CA MET A 65 -1.40 -4.71 7.16
C MET A 65 -1.48 -6.05 6.43
N ALA A 66 -2.69 -6.44 6.00
CA ALA A 66 -2.79 -7.55 5.05
C ALA A 66 -2.17 -7.13 3.70
N PRO A 67 -1.57 -8.04 2.91
CA PRO A 67 -0.93 -7.68 1.65
C PRO A 67 -1.82 -6.90 0.68
N LEU A 68 -3.09 -7.30 0.54
CA LEU A 68 -4.04 -6.62 -0.34
C LEU A 68 -4.39 -5.21 0.16
N GLU A 69 -4.51 -5.05 1.49
CA GLU A 69 -4.75 -3.75 2.11
C GLU A 69 -3.55 -2.82 1.93
N TYR A 70 -2.33 -3.36 2.04
CA TYR A 70 -1.11 -2.62 1.77
C TYR A 70 -1.05 -2.10 0.32
N VAL A 71 -1.37 -2.96 -0.65
CA VAL A 71 -1.47 -2.55 -2.07
C VAL A 71 -2.53 -1.47 -2.25
N HIS A 72 -3.71 -1.62 -1.66
CA HIS A 72 -4.76 -0.61 -1.72
C HIS A 72 -4.30 0.74 -1.17
N THR A 73 -3.69 0.75 0.01
CA THR A 73 -3.15 1.97 0.62
C THR A 73 -2.10 2.62 -0.28
N MET A 74 -1.16 1.84 -0.82
CA MET A 74 -0.14 2.36 -1.74
C MET A 74 -0.76 2.99 -2.99
N ARG A 75 -1.71 2.31 -3.64
CA ARG A 75 -2.42 2.85 -4.81
C ARG A 75 -3.18 4.12 -4.50
N ILE A 76 -3.78 4.23 -3.31
CA ILE A 76 -4.48 5.44 -2.88
C ILE A 76 -3.52 6.59 -2.61
N GLU A 77 -2.36 6.34 -1.99
CA GLU A 77 -1.34 7.39 -1.79
C GLU A 77 -0.79 7.90 -3.13
N VAL A 78 -0.51 7.02 -4.08
CA VAL A 78 -0.12 7.41 -5.45
C VAL A 78 -1.24 8.19 -6.12
N ALA A 79 -2.50 7.75 -6.01
CA ALA A 79 -3.63 8.48 -6.59
C ALA A 79 -3.79 9.88 -6.01
N LYS A 80 -3.60 10.06 -4.69
CA LYS A 80 -3.59 11.40 -4.07
C LYS A 80 -2.50 12.28 -4.69
N HIS A 81 -1.29 11.73 -4.81
CA HIS A 81 -0.17 12.45 -5.43
C HIS A 81 -0.52 12.89 -6.86
N LEU A 82 -1.02 11.97 -7.70
CA LEU A 82 -1.46 12.29 -9.06
C LEU A 82 -2.56 13.36 -9.10
N LEU A 83 -3.52 13.33 -8.19
CA LEU A 83 -4.57 14.34 -8.08
C LEU A 83 -4.04 15.70 -7.60
N GLU A 84 -2.97 15.72 -6.81
CA GLU A 84 -2.34 16.96 -6.32
C GLU A 84 -1.40 17.59 -7.35
N THR A 85 -0.74 16.76 -8.17
CA THR A 85 0.30 17.22 -9.11
C THR A 85 -0.22 17.40 -10.54
N SER A 86 -1.30 16.72 -10.92
CA SER A 86 -1.81 16.78 -12.29
C SER A 86 -2.62 18.04 -12.55
N GLU A 87 -2.44 18.62 -13.75
CA GLU A 87 -3.29 19.69 -14.29
C GLU A 87 -4.58 19.14 -14.91
N LEU A 88 -4.88 17.86 -14.65
CA LEU A 88 -5.96 17.16 -15.32
C LEU A 88 -7.33 17.65 -14.83
N PRO A 89 -8.30 17.88 -15.75
CA PRO A 89 -9.65 18.25 -15.36
C PRO A 89 -10.32 17.13 -14.56
N VAL A 90 -11.39 17.47 -13.83
CA VAL A 90 -12.19 16.55 -13.00
C VAL A 90 -12.62 15.24 -13.71
N ALA A 91 -12.67 15.24 -15.05
CA ALA A 91 -12.88 14.05 -15.88
C ALA A 91 -11.78 12.97 -15.76
N ALA A 92 -10.67 13.25 -15.08
CA ALA A 92 -9.51 12.39 -14.97
C ALA A 92 -9.58 11.29 -13.90
N VAL A 93 -10.71 11.13 -13.20
CA VAL A 93 -10.83 10.06 -12.18
C VAL A 93 -10.66 8.67 -12.79
N ALA A 94 -11.18 8.44 -14.01
CA ALA A 94 -11.00 7.18 -14.72
C ALA A 94 -9.54 6.95 -15.13
N ALA A 95 -8.87 7.99 -15.65
CA ALA A 95 -7.46 7.94 -15.99
C ALA A 95 -6.57 7.69 -14.76
N VAL A 96 -6.86 8.36 -13.64
CA VAL A 96 -6.14 8.13 -12.37
C VAL A 96 -6.39 6.71 -11.84
N ALA A 97 -7.62 6.19 -11.97
CA ALA A 97 -7.92 4.82 -11.57
C ALA A 97 -7.09 3.81 -12.38
N GLU A 98 -7.05 3.96 -13.71
CA GLU A 98 -6.27 3.14 -14.62
C GLU A 98 -4.77 3.23 -14.31
N GLU A 99 -4.23 4.44 -14.14
CA GLU A 99 -2.82 4.70 -13.84
C GLU A 99 -2.36 4.00 -12.54
N VAL A 100 -3.23 3.95 -11.52
CA VAL A 100 -2.91 3.25 -10.25
C VAL A 100 -3.32 1.76 -10.25
N GLY A 101 -3.74 1.23 -11.39
CA GLY A 101 -3.98 -0.20 -11.61
C GLY A 101 -5.40 -0.69 -11.29
N TYR A 102 -6.42 0.16 -11.40
CA TYR A 102 -7.83 -0.21 -11.27
C TYR A 102 -8.59 -0.13 -12.60
N ASP A 103 -9.04 -1.28 -13.08
CA ASP A 103 -9.92 -1.36 -14.25
C ASP A 103 -11.36 -0.86 -13.94
N ASP A 104 -11.79 -1.00 -12.68
CA ASP A 104 -13.10 -0.54 -12.20
C ASP A 104 -12.96 0.80 -11.46
N ALA A 105 -13.21 1.90 -12.18
CA ALA A 105 -13.21 3.24 -11.62
C ALA A 105 -14.24 3.44 -10.50
N ALA A 106 -15.37 2.70 -10.51
CA ALA A 106 -16.37 2.78 -9.45
C ALA A 106 -15.89 2.09 -8.17
N PHE A 107 -15.20 0.95 -8.29
CA PHE A 107 -14.52 0.31 -7.15
C PHE A 107 -13.45 1.24 -6.57
N PHE A 108 -12.58 1.80 -7.41
CA PHE A 108 -11.58 2.78 -7.00
C PHE A 108 -12.23 3.95 -6.24
N GLY A 109 -13.28 4.57 -6.79
CA GLY A 109 -13.97 5.69 -6.14
C GLY A 109 -14.53 5.35 -4.75
N ARG A 110 -15.11 4.14 -4.59
CA ARG A 110 -15.59 3.65 -3.28
C ARG A 110 -14.44 3.43 -2.30
N LEU A 111 -13.35 2.80 -2.76
CA LEU A 111 -12.17 2.53 -1.95
C LEU A 111 -11.48 3.82 -1.50
N PHE A 112 -11.28 4.76 -2.43
CA PHE A 112 -10.71 6.07 -2.15
C PHE A 112 -11.53 6.82 -1.11
N ARG A 113 -12.86 6.89 -1.29
CA ARG A 113 -13.74 7.54 -0.30
C ARG A 113 -13.64 6.88 1.07
N ARG A 114 -13.55 5.55 1.14
CA ARG A 114 -13.43 4.83 2.42
C ARG A 114 -12.12 5.15 3.14
N GLN A 115 -11.01 5.31 2.42
CA GLN A 115 -9.70 5.58 3.03
C GLN A 115 -9.44 7.06 3.27
N VAL A 116 -9.98 7.96 2.44
CA VAL A 116 -9.66 9.39 2.42
C VAL A 116 -10.81 10.27 2.93
N ASN A 117 -12.00 9.71 3.12
CA ASN A 117 -13.24 10.40 3.49
C ASN A 117 -13.74 11.45 2.49
N LEU A 118 -13.12 11.53 1.31
CA LEU A 118 -13.51 12.39 0.20
C LEU A 118 -13.59 11.56 -1.08
N THR A 119 -14.45 11.92 -2.01
CA THR A 119 -14.37 11.33 -3.36
C THR A 119 -13.15 11.92 -4.11
N PRO A 120 -12.59 11.23 -5.11
CA PRO A 120 -11.48 11.78 -5.89
C PRO A 120 -11.76 13.19 -6.47
N PRO A 121 -12.94 13.51 -7.03
CA PRO A 121 -13.27 14.89 -7.44
C PRO A 121 -13.30 15.91 -6.30
N GLN A 122 -13.80 15.52 -5.11
CA GLN A 122 -13.81 16.40 -3.94
C GLN A 122 -12.38 16.66 -3.45
N TYR A 123 -11.54 15.63 -3.45
CA TYR A 123 -10.13 15.73 -3.12
C TYR A 123 -9.40 16.68 -4.09
N LEU A 124 -9.57 16.49 -5.39
CA LEU A 124 -9.00 17.35 -6.43
C LEU A 124 -9.43 18.81 -6.28
N ARG A 125 -10.72 19.07 -6.05
CA ARG A 125 -11.21 20.45 -5.83
C ARG A 125 -10.60 21.11 -4.59
N ARG A 126 -10.28 20.30 -3.56
CA ARG A 126 -9.74 20.78 -2.28
C ARG A 126 -8.23 20.97 -2.31
N PHE A 127 -7.51 20.15 -3.08
CA PHE A 127 -6.04 20.03 -3.02
C PHE A 127 -5.33 20.21 -4.38
N GLY A 128 -6.01 20.01 -5.52
CA GLY A 128 -5.44 20.17 -6.87
C GLY A 128 -5.03 21.60 -7.24
N GLY A 129 -5.36 22.59 -6.39
CA GLY A 129 -4.89 23.97 -6.53
C GLY A 129 -3.53 24.25 -5.87
N LEU A 130 -2.88 23.27 -5.23
CA LEU A 130 -1.65 23.52 -4.46
C LEU A 130 -0.46 24.02 -5.32
N ARG A 131 -0.47 23.76 -6.64
CA ARG A 131 0.47 24.39 -7.60
C ARG A 131 0.15 25.85 -7.93
N ALA A 132 -1.12 26.27 -7.88
CA ALA A 132 -1.53 27.63 -8.25
C ALA A 132 -0.97 28.68 -7.29
N VAL A 133 -0.76 28.33 -6.01
CA VAL A 133 -0.18 29.24 -5.00
C VAL A 133 1.35 29.33 -5.11
N LEU A 134 2.02 28.24 -5.52
CA LEU A 134 3.48 28.21 -5.68
C LEU A 134 3.96 28.78 -7.02
N SER A 135 3.10 28.88 -8.03
CA SER A 135 3.44 29.49 -9.32
C SER A 135 3.28 31.02 -9.35
N VAL A 136 2.69 31.62 -8.31
CA VAL A 136 2.43 33.08 -8.24
C VAL A 136 3.62 33.89 -7.69
N HIS A 137 4.63 33.25 -7.08
CA HIS A 137 5.76 33.95 -6.43
C HIS A 137 7.10 33.87 -7.21
N GLY A 138 7.06 33.58 -8.51
CA GLY A 138 8.26 33.40 -9.34
C GLY A 138 8.43 34.40 -10.48
N ASN A 139 7.97 35.65 -10.33
CA ASN A 139 8.28 36.71 -11.27
C ASN A 139 8.30 38.10 -10.59
N ALA A 140 9.46 38.45 -10.05
CA ALA A 140 9.91 39.81 -9.77
C ALA A 140 11.44 39.82 -9.67
#